data_AF-P72562-F1
#
_entry.id   AF-P72562-F1
#
_cell.length_a   1.000
_cell.length_b   1.000
_cell.length_c   1.000
_cell.angle_alpha   90.00
_cell.angle_beta   90.00
_cell.angle_gamma   90.00
#
_symmetry.space_group_name_H-M   'P 1'
#
loop_
_entity.id
_entity.type
_entity.pdbx_description
1 polymer ?
#
loop_
_entity_poly.entity_id
_entity_poly.type
_entity_poly.pdbx_seq_one_letter_code
_entity_poly.pdbx_strand_id
1 'polypeptide(L)'
;MNLLENEHNQRSLEAYRSTTLAERLTELAQSECIETRAAVAYNPSTPIAILETLANDSSLEVLTSLAENPNTPSPILEQLASHPDPELRAALATNPQLSSHTLEQLAHDPILAIRIAVANHKNTPSLTLKRLSVDSSSQVRQAAFQKLKPRTSKGKKKKR
;
A
#
# COMPACT_ATOMS: atom_id res chain seq x y z
N MET A 1 20.91 -16.03 -22.09
CA MET A 1 19.73 -15.20 -22.40
C MET A 1 18.92 -15.92 -23.46
N ASN A 2 17.90 -16.66 -23.03
CA ASN A 2 16.95 -17.38 -23.91
C ASN A 2 15.87 -16.39 -24.39
N LEU A 3 15.32 -16.56 -25.60
CA LEU A 3 14.20 -15.76 -26.12
C LEU A 3 13.02 -15.68 -25.16
N LEU A 4 12.64 -16.79 -24.50
CA LEU A 4 11.51 -16.81 -23.56
C LEU A 4 11.73 -15.89 -22.35
N GLU A 5 12.97 -15.86 -21.84
CA GLU A 5 13.36 -15.01 -20.71
C GLU A 5 13.34 -13.53 -21.09
N ASN A 6 13.71 -13.22 -22.34
CA ASN A 6 13.65 -11.87 -22.89
C ASN A 6 12.19 -11.41 -23.11
N GLU A 7 11.32 -12.30 -23.57
CA GLU A 7 9.90 -12.00 -23.76
C GLU A 7 9.17 -11.76 -22.43
N HIS A 8 9.43 -12.56 -21.40
CA HIS A 8 8.86 -12.33 -20.06
C HIS A 8 9.33 -11.00 -19.47
N ASN A 9 10.64 -10.68 -19.60
CA ASN A 9 11.17 -9.39 -19.18
C ASN A 9 10.55 -8.22 -19.94
N GLN A 10 10.29 -8.38 -21.24
CA GLN A 10 9.66 -7.32 -22.04
C GLN A 10 8.20 -7.09 -21.62
N ARG A 11 7.45 -8.16 -21.32
CA ARG A 11 6.06 -8.07 -20.84
C ARG A 11 5.95 -7.43 -19.46
N SER A 12 6.83 -7.78 -18.52
CA SER A 12 6.84 -7.14 -17.20
C SER A 12 7.20 -5.65 -17.32
N LEU A 13 8.20 -5.30 -18.12
CA LEU A 13 8.56 -3.90 -18.38
C LEU A 13 7.43 -3.10 -19.05
N GLU A 14 6.64 -3.73 -19.92
CA GLU A 14 5.44 -3.14 -20.50
C GLU A 14 4.38 -2.91 -19.42
N ALA A 15 4.11 -3.91 -18.59
CA ALA A 15 3.14 -3.79 -17.49
C ALA A 15 3.50 -2.69 -16.48
N TYR A 16 4.79 -2.41 -16.23
CA TYR A 16 5.20 -1.33 -15.33
C TYR A 16 4.92 0.09 -15.83
N ARG A 17 4.71 0.29 -17.14
CA ARG A 17 4.52 1.64 -17.69
C ARG A 17 3.12 2.14 -17.37
N SER A 18 3.02 3.30 -16.71
CA SER A 18 1.74 3.94 -16.40
C SER A 18 0.92 4.33 -17.64
N THR A 19 1.52 4.32 -18.83
CA THR A 19 0.85 4.56 -20.11
C THR A 19 0.26 3.30 -20.74
N THR A 20 0.48 2.12 -20.16
CA THR A 20 -0.03 0.85 -20.70
C THR A 20 -1.55 0.83 -20.62
N LEU A 21 -2.19 0.47 -21.73
CA LEU A 21 -3.63 0.51 -21.89
C LEU A 21 -4.32 -0.57 -21.05
N ALA A 22 -5.55 -0.29 -20.60
CA ALA A 22 -6.34 -1.20 -19.79
C ALA A 22 -6.54 -2.59 -20.43
N GLU A 23 -6.82 -2.63 -21.74
CA GLU A 23 -6.94 -3.89 -22.49
C GLU A 23 -5.65 -4.70 -22.42
N ARG A 24 -4.51 -4.04 -22.59
CA ARG A 24 -3.21 -4.69 -22.53
C ARG A 24 -2.87 -5.18 -21.12
N LEU A 25 -3.20 -4.40 -20.09
CA LEU A 25 -3.07 -4.83 -18.69
C LEU A 25 -3.95 -6.03 -18.37
N THR A 26 -5.12 -6.15 -19.01
CA THR A 26 -6.01 -7.31 -18.87
C THR A 26 -5.34 -8.58 -19.39
N GLU A 27 -4.72 -8.52 -20.56
CA GLU A 27 -3.97 -9.65 -21.13
C GLU A 27 -2.76 -10.02 -20.26
N LEU A 28 -1.99 -9.02 -19.82
CA LEU A 28 -0.80 -9.22 -19.01
C LEU A 28 -1.12 -9.79 -17.62
N ALA A 29 -2.28 -9.46 -17.05
CA ALA A 29 -2.75 -10.01 -15.77
C ALA A 29 -2.94 -11.54 -15.79
N GLN A 30 -3.17 -12.12 -16.98
CA GLN A 30 -3.34 -13.56 -17.16
C GLN A 30 -2.01 -14.30 -17.44
N SER A 31 -0.88 -13.59 -17.38
CA SER A 31 0.43 -14.20 -17.64
C SER A 31 0.77 -15.26 -16.60
N GLU A 32 1.37 -16.38 -17.02
CA GLU A 32 1.92 -17.38 -16.09
C GLU A 32 3.13 -16.83 -15.30
N CYS A 33 3.81 -15.82 -15.83
CA CYS A 33 4.94 -15.14 -15.19
C CYS A 33 4.48 -14.26 -14.03
N ILE A 34 4.95 -14.58 -12.82
CA ILE A 34 4.62 -13.89 -11.57
C ILE A 34 5.00 -12.41 -11.66
N GLU A 35 6.19 -12.13 -12.18
CA GLU A 35 6.76 -10.80 -12.32
C GLU A 35 5.91 -9.91 -13.25
N THR A 36 5.30 -10.51 -14.28
CA THR A 36 4.38 -9.81 -15.16
C THR A 36 3.08 -9.47 -14.44
N ARG A 37 2.50 -10.41 -13.69
CA ARG A 37 1.28 -10.15 -12.90
C ARG A 37 1.52 -9.14 -11.77
N ALA A 38 2.68 -9.20 -11.13
CA ALA A 38 3.10 -8.24 -10.10
C ALA A 38 3.26 -6.83 -10.69
N ALA A 39 3.88 -6.71 -11.87
CA ALA A 39 3.97 -5.45 -12.58
C ALA A 39 2.59 -4.87 -12.94
N VAL A 40 1.63 -5.71 -13.33
CA VAL A 40 0.23 -5.26 -13.53
C VAL A 40 -0.40 -4.82 -12.21
N ALA A 41 -0.23 -5.58 -11.13
CA ALA A 41 -0.75 -5.23 -9.81
C ALA A 41 -0.19 -3.88 -9.31
N TYR A 42 1.09 -3.60 -9.55
CA TYR A 42 1.76 -2.37 -9.14
C TYR A 42 1.34 -1.14 -9.97
N ASN A 43 0.96 -1.33 -11.24
CA ASN A 43 0.73 -0.22 -12.16
C ASN A 43 -0.48 0.64 -11.73
N PRO A 44 -0.31 1.96 -11.50
CA PRO A 44 -1.39 2.83 -11.06
C PRO A 44 -2.51 2.98 -12.10
N SER A 45 -2.27 2.66 -13.36
CA SER A 45 -3.30 2.69 -14.42
C SER A 45 -4.12 1.40 -14.50
N THR A 46 -3.84 0.41 -13.66
CA THR A 46 -4.57 -0.86 -13.64
C THR A 46 -6.02 -0.67 -13.23
N PRO A 47 -6.99 -1.06 -14.09
CA PRO A 47 -8.40 -1.06 -13.74
C PRO A 47 -8.72 -1.81 -12.45
N ILE A 48 -9.67 -1.29 -11.68
CA ILE A 48 -10.12 -1.89 -10.41
C ILE A 48 -10.54 -3.36 -10.59
N ALA A 49 -11.25 -3.70 -11.66
CA ALA A 49 -11.67 -5.08 -11.92
C ALA A 49 -10.49 -6.07 -12.06
N ILE A 50 -9.34 -5.59 -12.56
CA ILE A 50 -8.12 -6.41 -12.65
C ILE A 50 -7.47 -6.52 -11.26
N LEU A 51 -7.44 -5.44 -10.48
CA LEU A 51 -6.96 -5.51 -9.08
C LEU A 51 -7.82 -6.47 -8.25
N GLU A 52 -9.14 -6.46 -8.41
CA GLU A 52 -10.05 -7.42 -7.78
C GLU A 52 -9.75 -8.87 -8.18
N THR A 53 -9.36 -9.09 -9.44
CA THR A 53 -8.95 -10.43 -9.91
C THR A 53 -7.62 -10.85 -9.26
N LEU A 54 -6.62 -9.97 -9.29
CA LEU A 54 -5.27 -10.22 -8.76
C LEU A 54 -5.24 -10.33 -7.22
N ALA A 55 -6.26 -9.84 -6.52
CA ALA A 55 -6.41 -10.03 -5.08
C ALA A 55 -6.52 -11.51 -4.66
N ASN A 56 -6.86 -12.39 -5.60
CA ASN A 56 -6.93 -13.84 -5.38
C ASN A 56 -5.67 -14.58 -5.85
N ASP A 57 -4.62 -13.86 -6.28
CA ASP A 57 -3.36 -14.47 -6.68
C ASP A 57 -2.67 -15.17 -5.48
N SER A 58 -2.10 -16.35 -5.72
CA SER A 58 -1.39 -17.10 -4.69
C SER A 58 0.02 -16.57 -4.43
N SER A 59 0.57 -15.77 -5.34
CA SER A 59 1.91 -15.21 -5.21
C SER A 59 1.93 -14.02 -4.26
N LEU A 60 2.75 -14.13 -3.22
CA LEU A 60 3.00 -13.03 -2.28
C LEU A 60 3.52 -11.76 -2.99
N GLU A 61 4.34 -11.91 -4.04
CA GLU A 61 4.88 -10.77 -4.80
C GLU A 61 3.77 -9.96 -5.50
N VAL A 62 2.76 -10.66 -6.04
CA VAL A 62 1.60 -10.03 -6.66
C VAL A 62 0.75 -9.33 -5.61
N LEU A 63 0.48 -9.97 -4.48
CA LEU A 63 -0.29 -9.38 -3.38
C LEU A 63 0.41 -8.17 -2.77
N THR A 64 1.73 -8.19 -2.64
CA THR A 64 2.53 -7.04 -2.15
C THR A 64 2.47 -5.89 -3.15
N SER A 65 2.64 -6.17 -4.45
CA SER A 65 2.49 -5.15 -5.49
C SER A 65 1.09 -4.54 -5.52
N LEU A 66 0.06 -5.36 -5.30
CA LEU A 66 -1.33 -4.93 -5.17
C LEU A 66 -1.54 -4.05 -3.92
N ALA A 67 -0.90 -4.41 -2.80
CA ALA A 67 -0.93 -3.61 -1.58
C ALA A 67 -0.24 -2.25 -1.74
N GLU A 68 0.75 -2.11 -2.63
CA GLU A 68 1.43 -0.84 -2.90
C GLU A 68 0.65 0.08 -3.87
N ASN A 69 -0.26 -0.48 -4.67
CA ASN A 69 -0.95 0.28 -5.70
C ASN A 69 -1.95 1.30 -5.10
N PRO A 70 -1.82 2.61 -5.40
CA PRO A 70 -2.64 3.68 -4.81
C PRO A 70 -4.12 3.65 -5.22
N ASN A 71 -4.49 2.80 -6.18
CA ASN A 71 -5.86 2.62 -6.66
C ASN A 71 -6.49 1.30 -6.20
N THR A 72 -5.78 0.48 -5.39
CA THR A 72 -6.35 -0.73 -4.81
C THR A 72 -7.52 -0.36 -3.88
N PRO A 73 -8.71 -0.94 -4.10
CA PRO A 73 -9.87 -0.70 -3.25
C PRO A 73 -9.63 -1.08 -1.79
N SER A 74 -10.17 -0.28 -0.87
CA SER A 74 -10.02 -0.53 0.58
C SER A 74 -10.53 -1.90 1.05
N PRO A 75 -11.61 -2.51 0.50
CA PRO A 75 -12.05 -3.84 0.94
C PRO A 75 -11.00 -4.93 0.67
N ILE A 76 -10.23 -4.79 -0.42
CA ILE A 76 -9.14 -5.73 -0.73
C ILE A 76 -7.98 -5.53 0.25
N LEU A 77 -7.61 -4.28 0.52
CA LEU A 77 -6.56 -3.95 1.50
C LEU A 77 -6.94 -4.45 2.90
N GLU A 78 -8.22 -4.37 3.26
CA GLU A 78 -8.77 -4.91 4.51
C GLU A 78 -8.62 -6.44 4.60
N GLN A 79 -8.92 -7.17 3.52
CA GLN A 79 -8.73 -8.63 3.48
C GLN A 79 -7.26 -9.02 3.67
N LEU A 80 -6.32 -8.25 3.11
CA LEU A 80 -4.88 -8.56 3.19
C LEU A 80 -4.22 -8.15 4.51
N ALA A 81 -4.87 -7.31 5.32
CA ALA A 81 -4.28 -6.74 6.53
C ALA A 81 -3.95 -7.77 7.62
N SER A 82 -4.63 -8.92 7.62
CA SER A 82 -4.37 -10.04 8.53
C SER A 82 -3.43 -11.10 7.96
N HIS A 83 -2.86 -10.89 6.76
CA HIS A 83 -1.96 -11.86 6.15
C HIS A 83 -0.73 -12.10 7.03
N PRO A 84 -0.23 -13.36 7.19
CA PRO A 84 0.88 -13.67 8.10
C PRO A 84 2.22 -13.05 7.69
N ASP A 85 2.39 -12.74 6.40
CA ASP A 85 3.61 -12.13 5.89
C ASP A 85 3.76 -10.65 6.30
N PRO A 86 4.86 -10.27 6.98
CA PRO A 86 5.07 -8.89 7.44
C PRO A 86 5.42 -7.91 6.32
N GLU A 87 6.00 -8.35 5.19
CA GLU A 87 6.34 -7.46 4.08
C GLU A 87 5.06 -6.95 3.40
N LEU A 88 4.09 -7.85 3.18
CA LEU A 88 2.76 -7.48 2.69
C LEU A 88 2.06 -6.50 3.63
N ARG A 89 2.05 -6.78 4.94
CA ARG A 89 1.44 -5.86 5.92
C ARG A 89 2.15 -4.50 5.99
N ALA A 90 3.47 -4.46 5.75
CA ALA A 90 4.23 -3.23 5.66
C ALA A 90 3.88 -2.42 4.41
N ALA A 91 3.76 -3.06 3.25
CA ALA A 91 3.28 -2.43 2.02
C ALA A 91 1.89 -1.80 2.23
N LEU A 92 0.95 -2.56 2.79
CA LEU A 92 -0.40 -2.08 3.13
C LEU A 92 -0.34 -0.82 4.00
N ALA A 93 0.44 -0.82 5.08
CA ALA A 93 0.49 0.30 6.03
C ALA A 93 0.88 1.66 5.40
N THR A 94 1.48 1.64 4.21
CA THR A 94 1.86 2.85 3.46
C THR A 94 0.83 3.28 2.41
N ASN A 95 -0.14 2.42 2.08
CA ASN A 95 -1.06 2.67 0.98
C ASN A 95 -2.11 3.74 1.33
N PRO A 96 -2.25 4.79 0.49
CA PRO A 96 -3.10 5.94 0.77
C PRO A 96 -4.61 5.66 0.87
N GLN A 97 -5.07 4.49 0.40
CA GLN A 97 -6.47 4.04 0.43
C GLN A 97 -6.82 3.23 1.68
N LEU A 98 -5.86 2.97 2.58
CA LEU A 98 -6.17 2.25 3.81
C LEU A 98 -7.27 2.94 4.59
N SER A 99 -8.25 2.13 5.00
CA SER A 99 -9.34 2.59 5.83
C SER A 99 -8.85 2.84 7.26
N SER A 100 -9.58 3.69 7.97
CA SER A 100 -9.33 3.95 9.39
C SER A 100 -9.37 2.68 10.24
N HIS A 101 -10.23 1.73 9.88
CA HIS A 101 -10.38 0.45 10.56
C HIS A 101 -9.13 -0.42 10.39
N THR A 102 -8.62 -0.55 9.17
CA THR A 102 -7.39 -1.31 8.89
C THR A 102 -6.18 -0.71 9.60
N LEU A 103 -6.05 0.63 9.60
CA LEU A 103 -4.99 1.32 10.33
C LEU A 103 -5.10 1.07 11.83
N GLU A 104 -6.30 0.96 12.37
CA GLU A 104 -6.51 0.61 13.77
C GLU A 104 -6.02 -0.80 14.08
N GLN A 105 -6.27 -1.76 13.20
CA GLN A 105 -5.78 -3.13 13.33
C GLN A 105 -4.24 -3.17 13.29
N LEU A 106 -3.63 -2.59 12.24
CA LEU A 106 -2.18 -2.57 12.04
C LEU A 106 -1.41 -1.78 13.12
N ALA A 107 -2.07 -0.89 13.86
CA ALA A 107 -1.47 -0.22 15.02
C ALA A 107 -1.06 -1.19 16.13
N HIS A 108 -1.57 -2.43 16.13
CA HIS A 108 -1.19 -3.48 17.08
C HIS A 108 -0.17 -4.47 16.50
N ASP A 109 0.32 -4.23 15.28
CA ASP A 109 1.23 -5.14 14.62
C ASP A 109 2.52 -5.34 15.44
N PRO A 110 3.03 -6.56 15.62
CA PRO A 110 4.27 -6.80 16.34
C PRO A 110 5.48 -6.09 15.73
N ILE A 111 5.47 -5.85 14.41
CA ILE A 111 6.56 -5.23 13.67
C ILE A 111 6.54 -3.71 13.88
N LEU A 112 7.64 -3.21 14.44
CA LEU A 112 7.85 -1.79 14.74
C LEU A 112 7.70 -0.90 13.48
N ALA A 113 8.21 -1.33 12.33
CA ALA A 113 8.13 -0.57 11.08
C ALA A 113 6.68 -0.32 10.64
N ILE A 114 5.80 -1.32 10.83
CA ILE A 114 4.37 -1.23 10.50
C ILE A 114 3.68 -0.22 11.42
N ARG A 115 3.93 -0.30 12.74
CA ARG A 115 3.37 0.68 13.68
C ARG A 115 3.84 2.11 13.42
N ILE A 116 5.09 2.29 12.97
CA ILE A 116 5.61 3.60 12.52
C ILE A 116 4.88 4.08 11.26
N ALA A 117 4.66 3.19 10.28
CA ALA A 117 3.91 3.53 9.07
C ALA A 117 2.49 3.97 9.40
N VAL A 118 1.79 3.22 10.26
CA VAL A 118 0.46 3.60 10.77
C VAL A 118 0.50 4.95 11.49
N ALA A 119 1.47 5.19 12.38
CA ALA A 119 1.59 6.47 13.06
C ALA A 119 1.78 7.65 12.09
N ASN A 120 2.44 7.44 10.96
CA ASN A 120 2.69 8.48 9.95
C ASN A 120 1.61 8.59 8.87
N HIS A 121 0.72 7.60 8.77
CA HIS A 121 -0.27 7.53 7.71
C HIS A 121 -1.30 8.68 7.80
N LYS A 122 -1.71 9.22 6.65
CA LYS A 122 -2.54 10.43 6.56
C LYS A 122 -3.97 10.22 7.09
N ASN A 123 -4.49 9.00 6.98
CA ASN A 123 -5.85 8.65 7.39
C ASN A 123 -5.91 8.07 8.80
N THR A 124 -4.81 8.05 9.55
CA THR A 124 -4.78 7.44 10.89
C THR A 124 -5.65 8.23 11.84
N PRO A 125 -6.69 7.61 12.43
CA PRO A 125 -7.60 8.30 13.33
C PRO A 125 -6.88 8.85 14.55
N SER A 126 -7.39 9.96 15.10
CA SER A 126 -6.83 10.56 16.31
C SER A 126 -6.83 9.61 17.50
N LEU A 127 -7.81 8.69 17.59
CA LEU A 127 -7.86 7.69 18.66
C LEU A 127 -6.71 6.67 18.52
N THR A 128 -6.47 6.18 17.31
CA THR A 128 -5.33 5.31 17.00
C THR A 128 -4.00 6.00 17.27
N LEU A 129 -3.85 7.28 16.90
CA LEU A 129 -2.66 8.07 17.24
C LEU A 129 -2.48 8.25 18.75
N LYS A 130 -3.55 8.50 19.51
CA LYS A 130 -3.48 8.57 20.98
C LYS A 130 -3.00 7.25 21.59
N ARG A 131 -3.45 6.11 21.07
CA ARG A 131 -2.94 4.79 21.48
C ARG A 131 -1.46 4.63 21.17
N LEU A 132 -1.04 4.94 19.95
CA LEU A 132 0.36 4.86 19.53
C LEU A 132 1.28 5.85 20.30
N SER A 133 0.72 6.90 20.90
CA SER A 133 1.48 7.84 21.75
C SER A 133 2.03 7.24 23.04
N VAL A 134 1.52 6.06 23.45
CA VAL A 134 2.02 5.27 24.59
C VAL A 134 2.64 3.94 24.15
N ASP A 135 2.97 3.78 22.85
CA ASP A 135 3.66 2.59 22.33
C ASP A 135 4.99 2.33 23.06
N SER A 136 5.42 1.07 23.11
CA SER A 136 6.70 0.68 23.73
C SER A 136 7.90 1.31 23.02
N SER A 137 7.82 1.50 21.71
CA SER A 137 8.86 2.15 20.90
C SER A 137 8.81 3.67 20.99
N SER A 138 9.95 4.29 21.30
CA SER A 138 10.09 5.75 21.29
C SER A 138 9.83 6.36 19.91
N GLN A 139 10.18 5.65 18.83
CA GLN A 139 9.96 6.10 17.45
C GLN A 139 8.47 6.17 17.11
N VAL A 140 7.70 5.15 17.50
CA VAL A 140 6.25 5.12 17.30
C VAL A 140 5.57 6.23 18.09
N ARG A 141 5.93 6.39 19.38
CA ARG A 141 5.42 7.49 20.22
C ARG A 141 5.67 8.84 19.57
N GLN A 142 6.91 9.08 19.12
CA GLN A 142 7.30 10.35 18.51
C GLN A 142 6.49 10.64 17.23
N ALA A 143 6.35 9.67 16.33
CA ALA A 143 5.56 9.82 15.10
C ALA A 143 4.09 10.17 15.42
N ALA A 144 3.49 9.45 16.36
CA ALA A 144 2.11 9.69 16.79
C ALA A 144 1.92 11.09 17.40
N PHE A 145 2.82 11.52 18.30
CA PHE A 145 2.79 12.86 18.88
C PHE A 145 2.92 13.97 17.84
N GLN A 146 3.79 13.79 16.83
CA GLN A 146 3.94 14.78 15.77
C GLN A 146 2.65 14.96 14.95
N LYS A 147 1.95 13.86 14.66
CA LYS A 147 0.66 13.90 13.95
C LYS A 147 -0.49 14.46 14.77
N LEU A 148 -0.48 14.28 16.10
CA LEU A 148 -1.48 14.86 17.00
C LEU A 148 -1.33 16.37 17.21
N LYS A 149 -0.16 16.95 16.95
CA LYS A 149 0.03 18.40 17.10
C LYS A 149 -0.89 19.14 16.14
N PRO A 150 -1.71 20.09 16.62
CA PRO A 150 -2.48 20.94 15.73
C PRO A 150 -1.50 21.67 14.81
N ARG A 151 -1.79 21.71 13.51
CA ARG A 151 -1.06 22.54 12.55
C ARG A 151 -1.19 23.98 13.01
N THR A 152 -0.22 24.48 13.77
CA THR A 152 -0.19 25.88 14.19
C THR A 152 -0.16 26.73 12.93
N SER A 153 -1.27 27.39 12.61
CA SER A 153 -1.37 28.32 11.50
C SER A 153 -0.31 29.40 11.68
N LYS A 154 0.65 29.49 10.75
CA LYS A 154 1.52 30.66 10.63
C LYS A 154 0.63 31.91 10.61
N GLY A 155 0.90 32.83 11.51
CA GLY A 155 0.06 33.99 11.79
C GLY A 155 -0.31 34.77 10.52
N LYS A 156 -1.60 34.89 10.26
CA LYS A 156 -2.14 36.01 9.51
C LYS A 156 -1.87 37.27 10.35
N LYS A 157 -0.71 37.92 10.15
CA LYS A 157 -0.55 39.31 10.59
C LYS A 157 -1.59 40.13 9.81
N LYS A 158 -2.61 40.58 10.55
CA LYS A 158 -3.65 41.50 10.10
C LYS A 158 -3.00 42.72 9.45
N LYS A 159 -3.54 43.11 8.29
CA LYS A 159 -3.41 44.46 7.74
C LYS A 159 -3.72 45.48 8.84
N ARG A 160 -2.81 46.42 9.06
CA ARG A 160 -3.09 47.78 9.50
C ARG A 160 -2.25 48.71 8.66
#